data_AF-A0A814PG70-F1
#
_entry.id   AF-A0A814PG70-F1
#
_cell.length_a   1.000
_cell.length_b   1.000
_cell.length_c   1.000
_cell.angle_alpha   90.00
_cell.angle_beta   90.00
_cell.angle_gamma   90.00
#
_symmetry.space_group_name_H-M   'P 1'
#
loop_
_entity.id
_entity.type
_entity.pdbx_description
1 polymer ?
#
loop_
_entity_poly.entity_id
_entity_poly.type
_entity_poly.pdbx_seq_one_letter_code
_entity_poly.pdbx_strand_id
1 'polypeptide(L)'
;VEWKDSIIIFSQEKLLANKLEWKVVFKKPRLSTKHIKDRKTFCKMVKSWPFSKWKQVLFSDEMNIEVLNRKSRICIRRTMAEKYNQYFIIKRTKQGSGSIGIWCCMSY
;
A
#
# COMPACT_ATOMS: atom_id res chain seq x y z
N VAL A 1 -23.13 29.05 8.47
CA VAL A 1 -22.04 28.05 8.64
C VAL A 1 -22.57 26.77 9.31
N GLU A 2 -23.51 26.88 10.25
CA GLU A 2 -24.14 25.75 10.98
C GLU A 2 -24.80 24.65 10.13
N TRP A 3 -25.42 24.98 9.00
CA TRP A 3 -26.20 24.00 8.21
C TRP A 3 -25.36 22.88 7.60
N LYS A 4 -24.07 23.14 7.30
CA LYS A 4 -23.18 22.10 6.76
C LYS A 4 -22.74 21.12 7.84
N ASP A 5 -22.53 21.61 9.05
CA ASP A 5 -22.06 20.79 10.17
C ASP A 5 -23.16 19.83 10.64
N SER A 6 -24.41 20.28 10.68
CA SER A 6 -25.57 19.44 11.04
C SER A 6 -25.83 18.30 10.05
N ILE A 7 -25.64 18.52 8.75
CA ILE A 7 -25.80 17.48 7.72
C ILE A 7 -24.71 16.41 7.84
N ILE A 8 -23.47 16.84 8.13
CA ILE A 8 -22.34 15.93 8.30
C ILE A 8 -22.54 15.05 9.55
N ILE A 9 -22.95 15.64 10.67
CA ILE A 9 -23.20 14.92 11.92
C ILE A 9 -24.32 13.88 11.74
N PHE A 10 -25.46 14.29 11.16
CA PHE A 10 -26.58 13.38 10.88
C PHE A 10 -26.18 12.21 9.95
N SER A 11 -25.33 12.49 8.95
CA SER A 11 -24.83 11.44 8.06
C SER A 11 -23.93 10.42 8.79
N GLN A 12 -23.16 10.87 9.78
CA GLN A 12 -22.20 10.03 10.50
C GLN A 12 -22.91 9.09 11.50
N GLU A 13 -23.91 9.59 12.21
CA GLU A 13 -24.75 8.77 13.11
C GLU A 13 -25.46 7.64 12.35
N LYS A 14 -25.98 7.95 11.15
CA LYS A 14 -26.62 6.97 10.29
C LYS A 14 -25.65 5.91 9.77
N LEU A 15 -24.40 6.26 9.47
CA LEU A 15 -23.36 5.30 9.06
C LEU A 15 -22.96 4.37 10.21
N LEU A 16 -22.79 4.92 11.42
CA LEU A 16 -22.47 4.15 12.62
C LEU A 16 -23.62 3.20 13.02
N ALA A 17 -24.87 3.66 12.94
CA ALA A 17 -26.05 2.83 13.17
C ALA A 17 -26.13 1.64 12.21
N ASN A 18 -25.64 1.80 10.97
CA ASN A 18 -25.55 0.75 9.96
C ASN A 18 -24.25 -0.07 10.01
N LYS A 19 -23.40 0.13 11.03
CA LYS A 19 -22.09 -0.56 11.20
C LYS A 19 -21.16 -0.40 9.99
N LEU A 20 -21.30 0.71 9.25
CA LEU A 20 -20.45 1.00 8.11
C LEU A 20 -19.20 1.71 8.59
N GLU A 21 -18.11 0.96 8.65
CA GLU A 21 -16.81 1.49 9.04
C GLU A 21 -16.16 2.25 7.87
N TRP A 22 -15.59 3.41 8.18
CA TRP A 22 -14.72 4.10 7.24
C TRP A 22 -13.42 3.30 7.06
N LYS A 23 -13.18 2.79 5.84
CA LYS A 23 -11.96 2.04 5.50
C LYS A 23 -11.34 2.58 4.21
N VAL A 24 -10.01 2.61 4.19
CA VAL A 24 -9.25 2.88 2.96
C VAL A 24 -9.34 1.67 2.03
N VAL A 25 -9.58 1.91 0.74
CA VAL A 25 -9.69 0.86 -0.27
C VAL A 25 -8.38 0.08 -0.42
N PHE A 26 -8.47 -1.26 -0.44
CA PHE A 26 -7.34 -2.13 -0.75
C PHE A 26 -6.98 -2.07 -2.23
N LYS A 27 -5.71 -1.79 -2.53
CA LYS A 27 -5.18 -1.86 -3.89
C LYS A 27 -4.64 -3.26 -4.16
N LYS A 28 -5.14 -3.91 -5.21
CA LYS A 28 -4.61 -5.20 -5.70
C LYS A 28 -4.13 -5.02 -7.14
N PRO A 29 -3.08 -5.74 -7.56
CA PRO A 29 -2.67 -5.74 -8.96
C PRO A 29 -3.81 -6.28 -9.83
N ARG A 30 -4.03 -5.66 -10.99
CA ARG A 30 -5.03 -6.12 -11.95
C ARG A 30 -4.54 -7.42 -12.58
N LEU A 31 -5.31 -8.49 -12.42
CA LEU A 31 -5.03 -9.79 -13.00
C LEU A 31 -5.94 -10.05 -14.20
N SER A 32 -5.36 -10.58 -15.28
CA SER A 32 -6.15 -11.11 -16.40
C SER A 32 -6.77 -12.46 -16.00
N THR A 33 -7.78 -12.89 -16.76
CA THR A 33 -8.38 -14.23 -16.60
C THR A 33 -7.34 -15.34 -16.72
N LYS A 34 -6.40 -15.19 -17.66
CA LYS A 34 -5.24 -16.08 -17.82
C LYS A 34 -4.37 -16.12 -16.55
N HIS A 35 -3.96 -14.97 -16.03
CA HIS A 35 -3.14 -14.92 -14.80
C HIS A 35 -3.83 -15.61 -13.62
N ILE A 36 -5.14 -15.44 -13.48
CA ILE A 36 -5.92 -16.09 -12.41
C ILE A 36 -5.88 -17.62 -12.56
N LYS A 37 -6.09 -18.13 -13.79
CA LYS A 37 -6.06 -19.57 -14.07
C LYS A 37 -4.68 -20.15 -13.80
N ASP A 38 -3.63 -19.52 -14.32
CA ASP A 38 -2.25 -20.02 -14.22
C ASP A 38 -1.79 -20.05 -12.76
N ARG A 39 -2.06 -18.98 -12.00
CA ARG A 39 -1.78 -18.94 -10.55
C ARG A 39 -2.53 -20.02 -9.79
N LYS A 40 -3.81 -20.27 -10.10
CA LYS A 40 -4.60 -21.32 -9.45
C LYS A 40 -4.05 -22.71 -9.75
N THR A 41 -3.66 -22.97 -11.00
CA THR A 41 -3.05 -24.24 -11.40
C THR A 41 -1.71 -24.44 -10.71
N PHE A 42 -0.85 -23.42 -10.69
CA PHE A 42 0.44 -23.45 -9.99
C PHE A 42 0.25 -23.76 -8.50
N CYS A 43 -0.64 -23.03 -7.81
CA CYS A 43 -0.92 -23.27 -6.39
C CYS A 43 -1.41 -24.69 -6.12
N LYS A 44 -2.27 -25.25 -6.98
CA LYS A 44 -2.74 -26.65 -6.85
C LYS A 44 -1.59 -27.64 -7.02
N MET A 45 -0.70 -27.39 -7.98
CA MET A 45 0.46 -28.25 -8.26
C MET A 45 1.47 -28.27 -7.11
N VAL A 46 1.75 -27.10 -6.50
CA VAL A 46 2.74 -27.00 -5.41
C VAL A 46 2.17 -27.29 -4.02
N LYS A 47 0.83 -27.36 -3.87
CA LYS A 47 0.16 -27.59 -2.57
C LYS A 47 0.59 -28.89 -1.89
N SER A 48 0.84 -29.95 -2.66
CA SER A 48 1.23 -31.26 -2.14
C SER A 48 2.75 -31.46 -2.05
N TRP A 49 3.55 -30.41 -2.28
CA TRP A 49 5.01 -30.55 -2.24
C TRP A 49 5.49 -30.82 -0.80
N PRO A 50 6.32 -31.86 -0.60
CA PRO A 50 6.93 -32.11 0.69
C PRO A 50 7.99 -31.06 1.01
N PHE A 51 8.30 -30.91 2.29
CA PHE A 51 9.27 -29.95 2.77
C PHE A 51 10.67 -30.11 2.14
N SER A 52 11.11 -31.35 1.92
CA SER A 52 12.38 -31.65 1.25
C SER A 52 12.48 -31.02 -0.14
N LYS A 53 11.36 -30.91 -0.86
CA LYS A 53 11.30 -30.29 -2.18
C LYS A 53 11.41 -28.77 -2.10
N TRP A 54 10.83 -28.15 -1.07
CA TRP A 54 10.98 -26.70 -0.84
C TRP A 54 12.42 -26.29 -0.53
N LYS A 55 13.20 -27.15 0.16
CA LYS A 55 14.62 -26.90 0.41
C LYS A 55 15.49 -26.82 -0.85
N GLN A 56 15.02 -27.40 -1.95
CA GLN A 56 15.71 -27.38 -3.24
C GLN A 56 15.36 -26.14 -4.08
N VAL A 57 14.44 -25.30 -3.61
CA VAL A 57 14.01 -24.10 -4.33
C VAL A 57 14.90 -22.92 -3.96
N LEU A 58 15.58 -22.36 -4.96
CA LEU A 58 16.26 -21.06 -4.86
C LEU A 58 15.31 -19.99 -5.39
N PHE A 59 14.85 -19.11 -4.51
CA PHE A 59 14.06 -17.94 -4.90
C PHE A 59 14.99 -16.79 -5.25
N SER A 60 14.69 -16.05 -6.32
CA SER A 60 15.41 -14.84 -6.68
C SER A 60 14.43 -13.71 -6.98
N ASP A 61 14.79 -12.48 -6.62
CA ASP A 61 14.01 -11.29 -6.96
C ASP A 61 14.93 -10.07 -7.08
N GLU A 62 14.38 -9.01 -7.69
CA GLU A 62 15.00 -7.70 -7.75
C GLU A 62 14.28 -6.75 -6.80
N MET A 63 15.04 -6.03 -5.98
CA MET A 63 14.50 -4.98 -5.13
C MET A 63 15.18 -3.64 -5.42
N ASN A 64 14.42 -2.57 -5.31
CA ASN A 64 14.93 -1.21 -5.45
C ASN A 64 14.74 -0.45 -4.14
N ILE A 65 15.84 0.03 -3.57
CA ILE A 65 15.86 0.83 -2.34
C ILE A 65 16.03 2.30 -2.74
N GLU A 66 15.04 3.12 -2.41
CA GLU A 66 15.06 4.57 -2.64
C GLU A 66 15.67 5.28 -1.42
N VAL A 67 16.63 6.18 -1.64
CA VAL A 67 17.32 6.93 -0.56
C VAL A 67 16.36 7.87 0.18
N LEU A 68 15.41 8.49 -0.54
CA LEU A 68 14.30 9.23 0.06
C LEU A 68 13.00 8.55 -0.38
N ASN A 69 12.32 7.90 0.56
CA ASN A 69 11.10 7.16 0.28
C ASN A 69 9.95 8.12 -0.10
N ARG A 70 9.62 8.17 -1.39
CA ARG A 70 8.58 9.06 -1.93
C ARG A 70 7.16 8.53 -1.74
N LYS A 71 7.00 7.31 -1.21
CA LYS A 71 5.76 6.53 -1.33
C LYS A 71 4.84 6.60 -0.11
N SER A 72 5.27 7.21 1.00
CA SER A 72 4.42 7.36 2.18
C SER A 72 3.44 8.53 2.04
N ARG A 73 2.15 8.26 2.29
CA ARG A 73 1.18 9.33 2.54
C ARG A 73 1.44 9.91 3.92
N ILE A 74 1.84 11.18 3.98
CA ILE A 74 1.96 11.91 5.25
C ILE A 74 0.67 12.72 5.41
N CYS A 75 -0.09 12.42 6.46
CA CYS A 75 -1.30 13.15 6.82
C CYS A 75 -0.98 14.06 8.01
N ILE A 76 -1.30 15.35 7.90
CA ILE A 76 -1.18 16.33 8.98
C ILE A 76 -2.51 17.06 9.18
N ARG A 77 -2.77 17.52 10.40
CA ARG A 77 -3.87 18.45 10.72
C ARG A 77 -3.28 19.83 10.99
N ARG A 78 -3.84 20.86 10.36
CA ARG A 78 -3.42 22.27 10.53
C ARG A 78 -4.54 23.21 10.13
N THR A 79 -4.45 24.46 10.58
CA THR A 79 -5.32 25.55 10.14
C THR A 79 -4.86 26.14 8.79
N MET A 80 -5.70 26.94 8.14
CA MET A 80 -5.36 27.59 6.86
C MET A 80 -4.22 28.62 6.99
N ALA A 81 -4.12 29.29 8.14
CA ALA A 81 -3.05 30.26 8.41
C ALA A 81 -1.67 29.59 8.48
N GLU A 82 -1.63 28.34 8.93
CA GLU A 82 -0.41 27.54 9.06
C GLU A 82 0.03 26.88 7.73
N LYS A 83 -0.60 27.26 6.61
CA LYS A 83 -0.33 26.67 5.30
C LYS A 83 1.15 26.72 4.90
N TYR A 84 1.84 27.79 5.28
CA TYR A 84 3.23 28.05 4.90
C TYR A 84 4.21 27.93 6.07
N ASN A 85 3.75 27.43 7.23
CA ASN A 85 4.64 27.17 8.35
C ASN A 85 5.58 26.01 8.00
N GLN A 86 6.89 26.21 8.17
CA GLN A 86 7.94 25.25 7.81
C GLN A 86 7.78 23.89 8.50
N TYR A 87 7.19 23.85 9.70
CA TYR A 87 6.89 22.59 10.40
C TYR A 87 5.85 21.72 9.68
N PHE A 88 5.04 22.30 8.79
CA PHE A 88 4.00 21.61 8.01
C PHE A 88 4.35 21.48 6.52
N ILE A 89 5.59 21.78 6.13
CA ILE A 89 6.07 21.68 4.76
C ILE A 89 7.07 20.55 4.64
N ILE A 90 6.74 19.56 3.81
CA ILE A 90 7.70 18.53 3.40
C ILE A 90 8.52 19.08 2.24
N LYS A 91 9.82 19.24 2.45
CA LYS A 91 10.75 19.63 1.39
C LYS A 91 10.81 18.52 0.34
N ARG A 92 10.56 18.87 -0.92
CA ARG A 92 10.71 17.95 -2.06
C ARG A 92 11.97 18.29 -2.85
N THR A 93 12.79 17.29 -3.13
CA THR A 93 13.90 17.44 -4.08
C THR A 93 13.34 17.52 -5.49
N LYS A 94 13.83 18.47 -6.31
CA LYS A 94 13.43 18.57 -7.73
C LYS A 94 13.92 17.38 -8.56
N GLN A 95 15.01 16.74 -8.14
CA GLN A 95 15.65 15.61 -8.83
C GLN A 95 15.62 14.33 -7.98
N GLY A 96 15.72 13.17 -8.64
CA GLY A 96 15.85 11.85 -8.01
C GLY A 96 16.84 11.87 -6.85
N SER A 97 16.50 11.30 -5.70
CA SER A 97 17.40 11.17 -4.56
C SER A 97 18.44 10.04 -4.71
N GLY A 98 18.51 9.45 -5.90
CA GLY A 98 19.18 8.17 -6.13
C GLY A 98 18.35 6.97 -5.63
N SER A 99 18.63 5.82 -6.22
CA SER A 99 18.17 4.53 -5.76
C SER A 99 19.21 3.44 -6.03
N ILE A 100 19.14 2.37 -5.26
CA ILE A 100 20.02 1.21 -5.38
C ILE A 100 19.16 0.03 -5.82
N GLY A 101 19.46 -0.54 -6.97
CA GLY A 101 18.90 -1.81 -7.42
C GLY A 101 19.74 -2.96 -6.88
N ILE A 102 19.10 -3.93 -6.25
CA ILE A 102 19.74 -5.12 -5.68
C ILE A 102 19.04 -6.33 -6.28
N TRP A 103 19.83 -7.23 -6.87
CA TRP A 103 19.38 -8.58 -7.18
C TRP A 103 19.84 -9.51 -6.06
N CYS A 104 18.95 -10.36 -5.55
CA CYS A 104 19.28 -11.30 -4.49
C CYS A 104 18.56 -12.63 -4.70
N CYS A 105 19.13 -13.69 -4.12
CA CYS A 105 18.48 -14.98 -4.05
C CYS A 105 18.55 -15.55 -2.63
N MET A 106 17.56 -16.37 -2.27
CA MET A 106 17.44 -17.02 -0.97
C MET A 106 16.87 -18.43 -1.12
N SER A 107 17.33 -19.34 -0.27
CA SER A 107 16.81 -20.70 -0.12
C SER A 107 16.54 -20.98 1.36
N TYR A 108 15.96 -22.15 1.66
CA TYR A 108 15.70 -22.61 3.03
C TYR A 108 16.98 -22.84 3.83
#